data_AF-A0AAW0EWP3-F1
#
_entry.id   AF-A0AAW0EWP3-F1
#
_cell.length_a   1.000
_cell.length_b   1.000
_cell.length_c   1.000
_cell.angle_alpha   90.00
_cell.angle_beta   90.00
_cell.angle_gamma   90.00
#
_symmetry.space_group_name_H-M   'P 1'
#
loop_
_entity.id
_entity.type
_entity.pdbx_description
1 polymer ?
#
loop_
_entity_poly.entity_id
_entity_poly.type
_entity_poly.pdbx_seq_one_letter_code
_entity_poly.pdbx_strand_id
1 'polypeptide(L)'
;MLFHTPLRRGASLAALRFGHRGACAIPHPKKALRGGEDAYAFHPYCIGVADGVGGYASHGIDPAVYTRNVMRFALEYVEREANTARRATALEALNYGYRKANEAKQPGGCPVALATIVGDTHASLLNLGDCGLVIVRHGKLLYRTEIQQHSFNCPYQLPEDPPSAGEQAKIEVRAGDVFLCTSDGVLDNVELDRLLDHLAEVPALGCHKVAEAIGHEASRNGQDRRYFSPFARHAEQAGYRYTGGKLDDITALVAQVTADTEEGAANCPSLITTLLNLNA
;
A
#
# COMPACT_ATOMS: atom_id res chain seq x y z
N MET A 1 15.05 -55.18 23.23
CA MET A 1 15.40 -53.74 23.14
C MET A 1 14.61 -53.15 21.99
N LEU A 2 13.51 -52.46 22.29
CA LEU A 2 12.73 -51.72 21.31
C LEU A 2 13.38 -50.33 21.18
N PHE A 3 13.96 -50.03 20.02
CA PHE A 3 14.47 -48.70 19.72
C PHE A 3 13.28 -47.75 19.52
N HIS A 4 13.11 -46.84 20.47
CA HIS A 4 12.19 -45.72 20.36
C HIS A 4 12.87 -44.64 19.52
N THR A 5 12.53 -44.56 18.24
CA THR A 5 12.92 -43.44 17.38
C THR A 5 12.15 -42.21 17.86
N PRO A 6 12.80 -41.09 18.22
CA PRO A 6 12.07 -39.89 18.58
C PRO A 6 11.35 -39.36 17.32
N LEU A 7 10.04 -39.17 17.43
CA LEU A 7 9.26 -38.37 16.49
C LEU A 7 9.96 -37.01 16.33
N ARG A 8 10.43 -36.72 15.11
CA ARG A 8 10.89 -35.38 14.74
C ARG A 8 9.76 -34.41 15.09
N ARG A 9 10.00 -33.51 16.05
CA ARG A 9 9.18 -32.31 16.23
C ARG A 9 9.02 -31.66 14.85
N GLY A 10 7.78 -31.45 14.44
CA GLY A 10 7.46 -30.78 13.17
C GLY A 10 8.31 -29.52 13.06
N ALA A 11 8.97 -29.33 11.92
CA ALA A 11 9.68 -28.10 11.65
C ALA A 11 8.67 -26.96 11.77
N SER A 12 8.86 -26.09 12.77
CA SER A 12 8.13 -24.83 12.85
C SER A 12 8.35 -24.12 11.51
N LEU A 13 7.28 -23.75 10.81
CA LEU A 13 7.40 -22.85 9.66
C LEU A 13 8.13 -21.60 10.15
N ALA A 14 9.12 -21.13 9.38
CA ALA A 14 9.85 -19.92 9.73
C ALA A 14 8.89 -18.73 9.74
N ALA A 15 8.98 -17.87 10.74
CA ALA A 15 8.25 -16.63 10.76
C ALA A 15 8.60 -15.80 9.52
N LEU A 16 7.60 -15.19 8.90
CA LEU A 16 7.75 -14.39 7.69
C LEU A 16 7.60 -12.90 7.98
N ARG A 17 8.17 -12.09 7.10
CA ARG A 17 8.09 -10.63 7.14
C ARG A 17 8.26 -10.02 5.75
N PHE A 18 7.94 -8.74 5.61
CA PHE A 18 8.36 -7.90 4.47
C PHE A 18 9.85 -7.55 4.61
N GLY A 19 10.73 -8.47 4.24
CA GLY A 19 12.18 -8.35 4.48
C GLY A 19 12.90 -7.40 3.53
N HIS A 20 12.67 -7.55 2.23
CA HIS A 20 13.17 -6.61 1.22
C HIS A 20 12.10 -5.62 0.85
N ARG A 21 12.44 -4.33 0.85
CA ARG A 21 11.47 -3.23 0.78
C ARG A 21 11.98 -2.13 -0.13
N GLY A 22 11.08 -1.51 -0.87
CA GLY A 22 11.35 -0.39 -1.76
C GLY A 22 10.15 0.53 -1.87
N ALA A 23 10.38 1.83 -1.81
CA ALA A 23 9.35 2.83 -1.92
C ALA A 23 9.68 3.82 -3.04
N CYS A 24 8.66 4.28 -3.75
CA CYS A 24 8.70 5.43 -4.63
C CYS A 24 7.50 6.32 -4.29
N ALA A 25 7.76 7.62 -4.13
CA ALA A 25 6.73 8.63 -3.95
C ALA A 25 7.05 9.82 -4.86
N ILE A 26 6.15 10.14 -5.78
CA ILE A 26 6.27 11.26 -6.72
C ILE A 26 5.00 12.11 -6.56
N PRO A 27 5.09 13.24 -5.84
CA PRO A 27 3.96 14.13 -5.71
C PRO A 27 3.53 14.71 -7.07
N HIS A 28 2.25 15.01 -7.19
CA HIS A 28 1.70 15.82 -8.26
C HIS A 28 2.52 17.12 -8.38
N PRO A 29 2.88 17.59 -9.59
CA PRO A 29 3.77 18.75 -9.77
C PRO A 29 3.31 20.03 -9.02
N LYS A 30 2.00 20.29 -8.98
CA LYS A 30 1.42 21.43 -8.22
C LYS A 30 1.52 21.30 -6.70
N LYS A 31 1.71 20.09 -6.18
CA LYS A 31 1.77 19.73 -4.76
C LYS A 31 3.20 19.36 -4.31
N ALA A 32 4.18 19.34 -5.22
CA ALA A 32 5.53 18.85 -4.95
C ALA A 32 6.26 19.56 -3.80
N LEU A 33 6.10 20.88 -3.67
CA LEU A 33 6.74 21.65 -2.59
C LEU A 33 6.27 21.28 -1.18
N ARG A 34 5.08 20.67 -1.06
CA ARG A 34 4.49 20.21 0.19
C ARG A 34 4.50 18.68 0.34
N GLY A 35 5.11 17.99 -0.62
CA GLY A 35 5.28 16.53 -0.62
C GLY A 35 4.02 15.74 -0.98
N GLY A 36 3.05 16.36 -1.66
CA GLY A 36 1.79 15.68 -2.00
C GLY A 36 0.89 15.42 -0.79
N GLU A 37 -0.19 14.70 -1.05
CA GLU A 37 -1.29 14.41 -0.14
C GLU A 37 -1.37 12.91 0.22
N ASP A 38 -0.70 12.07 -0.58
CA ASP A 38 -0.39 10.68 -0.24
C ASP A 38 0.38 10.55 1.09
N ALA A 39 0.14 9.44 1.78
CA ALA A 39 0.99 8.97 2.87
C ALA A 39 1.13 7.45 2.85
N TYR A 40 2.15 6.95 3.54
CA TYR A 40 2.36 5.51 3.64
C TYR A 40 2.94 5.11 4.99
N ALA A 41 2.75 3.83 5.34
CA ALA A 41 3.44 3.16 6.45
C ALA A 41 4.18 1.92 5.91
N PHE A 42 5.46 1.78 6.26
CA PHE A 42 6.29 0.68 5.79
C PHE A 42 7.17 0.10 6.90
N HIS A 43 6.92 -1.15 7.27
CA HIS A 43 7.51 -1.86 8.40
C HIS A 43 7.72 -3.34 8.01
N PRO A 44 8.63 -4.09 8.66
CA PRO A 44 8.74 -5.53 8.43
C PRO A 44 7.42 -6.32 8.53
N TYR A 45 6.43 -5.80 9.27
CA TYR A 45 5.13 -6.46 9.44
C TYR A 45 3.95 -5.67 8.87
N CYS A 46 4.19 -4.58 8.14
CA CYS A 46 3.14 -3.73 7.60
C CYS A 46 3.60 -3.01 6.33
N ILE A 47 2.74 -2.98 5.32
CA ILE A 47 2.88 -2.15 4.13
C ILE A 47 1.51 -1.52 3.87
N GLY A 48 1.45 -0.19 3.74
CA GLY A 48 0.19 0.49 3.48
C GLY A 48 0.37 1.86 2.88
N VAL A 49 -0.61 2.25 2.07
CA VAL A 49 -0.70 3.54 1.39
C VAL A 49 -2.08 4.13 1.65
N ALA A 50 -2.14 5.43 1.84
CA ALA A 50 -3.35 6.21 1.88
C ALA A 50 -3.21 7.41 0.94
N ASP A 51 -4.26 7.70 0.17
CA ASP A 51 -4.30 8.84 -0.75
C ASP A 51 -5.15 9.96 -0.13
N GLY A 52 -4.63 11.19 -0.13
CA GLY A 52 -5.36 12.33 0.44
C GLY A 52 -6.35 12.92 -0.56
N VAL A 53 -7.63 12.98 -0.19
CA VAL A 53 -8.67 13.53 -1.07
C VAL A 53 -8.49 15.04 -1.26
N GLY A 54 -8.01 15.44 -2.44
CA GLY A 54 -7.66 16.83 -2.77
C GLY A 54 -8.81 17.84 -2.69
N GLY A 55 -10.08 17.39 -2.66
CA GLY A 55 -11.26 18.26 -2.51
C GLY A 55 -11.26 19.10 -1.23
N TYR A 56 -10.56 18.66 -0.18
CA TYR A 56 -10.42 19.44 1.06
C TYR A 56 -9.62 20.74 0.86
N ALA A 57 -8.70 20.77 -0.11
CA ALA A 57 -7.87 21.94 -0.39
C ALA A 57 -8.71 23.16 -0.84
N SER A 58 -9.86 22.96 -1.48
CA SER A 58 -10.75 24.06 -1.87
C SER A 58 -11.42 24.74 -0.66
N HIS A 59 -11.37 24.10 0.50
CA HIS A 59 -11.88 24.62 1.77
C HIS A 59 -10.75 25.10 2.71
N GLY A 60 -9.53 25.25 2.19
CA GLY A 60 -8.38 25.70 2.97
C GLY A 60 -7.83 24.65 3.94
N ILE A 61 -8.21 23.38 3.77
CA ILE A 61 -7.77 22.25 4.59
C ILE A 61 -6.68 21.50 3.83
N ASP A 62 -5.54 21.23 4.48
CA ASP A 62 -4.48 20.40 3.91
C ASP A 62 -4.81 18.91 4.13
N PRO A 63 -5.20 18.16 3.09
CA PRO A 63 -5.59 16.76 3.26
C PRO A 63 -4.42 15.88 3.69
N ALA A 64 -3.18 16.28 3.39
CA ALA A 64 -1.99 15.52 3.76
C ALA A 64 -1.86 15.34 5.29
N VAL A 65 -2.36 16.28 6.08
CA VAL A 65 -2.29 16.23 7.55
C VAL A 65 -3.10 15.05 8.09
N TYR A 66 -4.33 14.86 7.60
CA TYR A 66 -5.18 13.73 8.00
C TYR A 66 -4.56 12.41 7.55
N THR A 67 -4.21 12.30 6.26
CA THR A 67 -3.66 11.09 5.64
C THR A 67 -2.37 10.63 6.32
N ARG A 68 -1.44 11.56 6.59
CA ARG A 68 -0.17 11.26 7.31
C ARG A 68 -0.42 10.80 8.74
N ASN A 69 -1.40 11.39 9.45
CA ASN A 69 -1.72 10.96 10.81
C ASN A 69 -2.37 9.58 10.84
N VAL A 70 -3.30 9.26 9.94
CA VAL A 70 -3.86 7.91 9.83
C VAL A 70 -2.76 6.87 9.68
N MET A 71 -1.83 7.06 8.73
CA MET A 71 -0.74 6.11 8.49
C MET A 71 0.28 6.06 9.63
N ARG A 72 0.65 7.19 10.22
CA ARG A 72 1.56 7.24 11.38
C ARG A 72 0.98 6.50 12.59
N PHE A 73 -0.28 6.73 12.91
CA PHE A 73 -0.93 6.05 14.03
C PHE A 73 -1.19 4.57 13.75
N ALA A 74 -1.49 4.19 12.50
CA ALA A 74 -1.57 2.77 12.12
C ALA A 74 -0.22 2.07 12.29
N LEU A 75 0.88 2.70 11.88
CA LEU A 75 2.24 2.20 12.11
C LEU A 75 2.56 2.07 13.61
N GLU A 76 2.22 3.08 14.41
CA GLU A 76 2.40 3.07 15.86
C GLU A 76 1.70 1.86 16.51
N TYR A 77 0.50 1.48 16.03
CA TYR A 77 -0.19 0.28 16.49
C TYR A 77 0.53 -1.01 16.07
N VAL A 78 1.00 -1.09 14.83
CA VAL A 78 1.78 -2.25 14.34
C VAL A 78 3.06 -2.44 15.14
N GLU A 79 3.78 -1.37 15.45
CA GLU A 79 5.03 -1.42 16.23
C GLU A 79 4.79 -1.92 17.65
N ARG A 80 3.69 -1.51 18.29
CA ARG A 80 3.29 -2.01 19.62
C ARG A 80 3.00 -3.51 19.62
N GLU A 81 2.39 -4.00 18.55
CA GLU A 81 1.99 -5.40 18.40
C GLU A 81 3.08 -6.28 17.75
N ALA A 82 4.22 -5.71 17.34
CA ALA A 82 5.23 -6.41 16.55
C ALA A 82 5.84 -7.63 17.27
N ASN A 83 5.88 -7.59 18.61
CA ASN A 83 6.42 -8.66 19.46
C ASN A 83 5.34 -9.61 20.00
N THR A 84 4.08 -9.46 19.60
CA THR A 84 3.00 -10.37 20.02
C THR A 84 2.89 -11.53 19.05
N ALA A 85 2.56 -12.72 19.56
CA ALA A 85 2.45 -13.93 18.73
C ALA A 85 1.38 -13.81 17.62
N ARG A 86 0.38 -12.93 17.82
CA ARG A 86 -0.69 -12.71 16.84
C ARG A 86 -0.29 -11.68 15.77
N ARG A 87 0.46 -10.65 16.17
CA ARG A 87 0.67 -9.39 15.44
C ARG A 87 -0.66 -8.67 15.12
N ALA A 88 -0.57 -7.39 14.77
CA ALA A 88 -1.73 -6.59 14.38
C ALA A 88 -2.30 -7.05 13.02
N THR A 89 -3.62 -7.20 12.93
CA THR A 89 -4.31 -7.29 11.62
C THR A 89 -4.38 -5.93 10.94
N ALA A 90 -4.58 -5.90 9.62
CA ALA A 90 -4.76 -4.66 8.87
C ALA A 90 -5.99 -3.87 9.37
N LEU A 91 -7.10 -4.56 9.68
CA LEU A 91 -8.30 -3.93 10.22
C LEU A 91 -8.05 -3.25 11.57
N GLU A 92 -7.30 -3.89 12.48
CA GLU A 92 -7.00 -3.30 13.80
C GLU A 92 -6.08 -2.08 13.68
N ALA A 93 -5.04 -2.19 12.85
CA ALA A 93 -4.12 -1.09 12.59
C ALA A 93 -4.85 0.12 11.99
N LEU A 94 -5.70 -0.09 10.98
CA LEU A 94 -6.48 1.00 10.39
C LEU A 94 -7.51 1.57 11.36
N ASN A 95 -8.21 0.74 12.14
CA ASN A 95 -9.15 1.21 13.17
C ASN A 95 -8.45 2.07 14.24
N TYR A 96 -7.22 1.71 14.62
CA TYR A 96 -6.43 2.52 15.55
C TYR A 96 -6.06 3.86 14.91
N GLY A 97 -5.54 3.84 13.68
CA GLY A 97 -5.17 5.04 12.92
C GLY A 97 -6.33 6.00 12.72
N TYR A 98 -7.46 5.48 12.24
CA TYR A 98 -8.72 6.20 12.07
C TYR A 98 -9.19 6.87 13.36
N ARG A 99 -9.28 6.11 14.47
CA ARG A 99 -9.75 6.65 15.75
C ARG A 99 -8.84 7.77 16.25
N LYS A 100 -7.52 7.59 16.17
CA LYS A 100 -6.55 8.58 16.64
C LYS A 100 -6.53 9.85 15.78
N ALA A 101 -6.65 9.71 14.46
CA ALA A 101 -6.77 10.86 13.56
C ALA A 101 -8.05 11.67 13.85
N ASN A 102 -9.17 10.99 14.10
CA ASN A 102 -10.44 11.64 14.45
C ASN A 102 -10.40 12.28 15.85
N GLU A 103 -9.75 11.65 16.84
CA GLU A 103 -9.52 12.26 18.17
C GLU A 103 -8.72 13.57 18.06
N ALA A 104 -7.81 13.67 17.09
CA ALA A 104 -7.06 14.89 16.80
C ALA A 104 -7.89 15.99 16.11
N LYS A 105 -9.16 15.71 15.76
CA LYS A 105 -10.12 16.63 15.10
C LYS A 105 -9.58 17.28 13.83
N GLN A 106 -8.75 16.55 13.09
CA GLN A 106 -8.21 17.03 11.83
C GLN A 106 -9.19 16.71 10.70
N PRO A 107 -9.66 17.72 9.95
CA PRO A 107 -10.48 17.47 8.77
C PRO A 107 -9.62 16.93 7.63
N GLY A 108 -10.19 16.07 6.82
CA GLY A 108 -9.55 15.44 5.67
C GLY A 108 -10.27 14.14 5.32
N GLY A 109 -9.81 13.47 4.28
CA GLY A 109 -10.27 12.14 3.97
C GLY A 109 -9.28 11.38 3.11
N CYS A 110 -9.33 10.05 3.19
CA CYS A 110 -8.42 9.20 2.43
C CYS A 110 -8.98 7.79 2.13
N PRO A 111 -8.89 7.32 0.87
CA PRO A 111 -8.77 5.91 0.54
C PRO A 111 -7.51 5.31 1.15
N VAL A 112 -7.55 4.03 1.53
CA VAL A 112 -6.43 3.35 2.21
C VAL A 112 -6.34 1.89 1.78
N ALA A 113 -5.13 1.45 1.42
CA ALA A 113 -4.77 0.04 1.29
C ALA A 113 -3.71 -0.33 2.33
N LEU A 114 -3.85 -1.50 2.97
CA LEU A 114 -2.97 -1.94 4.05
C LEU A 114 -2.85 -3.47 4.06
N ALA A 115 -1.63 -3.97 4.20
CA ALA A 115 -1.36 -5.38 4.47
C ALA A 115 -0.44 -5.53 5.68
N THR A 116 -0.76 -6.47 6.57
CA THR A 116 0.08 -6.83 7.72
C THR A 116 0.39 -8.32 7.75
N ILE A 117 1.55 -8.71 8.30
CA ILE A 117 1.87 -10.12 8.53
C ILE A 117 1.33 -10.56 9.88
N VAL A 118 0.56 -11.65 9.89
CA VAL A 118 -0.13 -12.20 11.07
C VAL A 118 0.11 -13.70 11.20
N GLY A 119 0.20 -14.19 12.44
CA GLY A 119 0.41 -15.62 12.73
C GLY A 119 1.57 -16.25 11.95
N ASP A 120 2.65 -15.48 11.78
CA ASP A 120 3.92 -15.86 11.13
C ASP A 120 3.88 -16.24 9.65
N THR A 121 2.72 -16.56 9.09
CA THR A 121 2.59 -17.25 7.80
C THR A 121 1.46 -16.71 6.93
N HIS A 122 0.73 -15.70 7.40
CA HIS A 122 -0.40 -15.13 6.67
C HIS A 122 -0.25 -13.62 6.55
N ALA A 123 -0.82 -13.06 5.49
CA ALA A 123 -1.06 -11.63 5.37
C ALA A 123 -2.55 -11.33 5.62
N SER A 124 -2.83 -10.35 6.47
CA SER A 124 -4.14 -9.71 6.60
C SER A 124 -4.14 -8.52 5.66
N LEU A 125 -5.11 -8.45 4.76
CA LEU A 125 -5.26 -7.41 3.75
C LEU A 125 -6.51 -6.58 4.04
N LEU A 126 -6.44 -5.28 3.77
CA LEU A 126 -7.58 -4.38 3.80
C LEU A 126 -7.42 -3.33 2.69
N ASN A 127 -8.44 -3.13 1.88
CA ASN A 127 -8.56 -1.98 0.97
C ASN A 127 -9.88 -1.26 1.24
N LEU A 128 -9.83 0.04 1.45
CA LEU A 128 -10.98 0.94 1.54
C LEU A 128 -10.79 2.03 0.48
N GLY A 129 -11.55 1.95 -0.61
CA GLY A 129 -11.46 2.92 -1.72
C GLY A 129 -10.67 2.41 -2.92
N ASP A 130 -9.89 3.28 -3.54
CA ASP A 130 -9.20 3.06 -4.83
C ASP A 130 -7.67 3.13 -4.77
N CYS A 131 -7.09 3.11 -3.56
CA CYS A 131 -5.77 2.50 -3.36
C CYS A 131 -5.83 1.00 -3.74
N GLY A 132 -4.68 0.30 -3.71
CA GLY A 132 -4.73 -1.14 -3.93
C GLY A 132 -3.51 -1.94 -3.53
N LEU A 133 -3.75 -3.26 -3.45
CA LEU A 133 -2.75 -4.30 -3.26
C LEU A 133 -2.70 -5.20 -4.49
N VAL A 134 -1.49 -5.50 -4.98
CA VAL A 134 -1.24 -6.54 -5.98
C VAL A 134 -0.19 -7.48 -5.43
N ILE A 135 -0.51 -8.77 -5.39
CA ILE A 135 0.32 -9.78 -4.76
C ILE A 135 0.66 -10.84 -5.79
N VAL A 136 1.96 -11.13 -5.93
CA VAL A 136 2.51 -12.01 -6.95
C VAL A 136 3.28 -13.15 -6.28
N ARG A 137 3.07 -14.36 -6.76
CA ARG A 137 3.81 -15.56 -6.37
C ARG A 137 4.39 -16.23 -7.60
N HIS A 138 5.70 -16.40 -7.64
CA HIS A 138 6.43 -16.97 -8.78
C HIS A 138 6.06 -16.32 -10.13
N GLY A 139 5.97 -14.98 -10.15
CA GLY A 139 5.65 -14.21 -11.35
C GLY A 139 4.18 -14.27 -11.79
N LYS A 140 3.29 -14.88 -11.00
CA LYS A 140 1.85 -14.94 -11.29
C LYS A 140 1.04 -14.20 -10.25
N LEU A 141 -0.06 -13.57 -10.69
CA LEU A 141 -1.01 -12.93 -9.81
C LEU A 141 -1.57 -13.95 -8.80
N LEU A 142 -1.38 -13.68 -7.51
CA LEU A 142 -1.95 -14.44 -6.40
C LEU A 142 -3.23 -13.78 -5.90
N TYR A 143 -3.21 -12.45 -5.74
CA TYR A 143 -4.33 -11.66 -5.25
C TYR A 143 -4.22 -10.22 -5.74
N ARG A 144 -5.35 -9.59 -6.01
CA ARG A 144 -5.47 -8.12 -6.12
C ARG A 144 -6.73 -7.66 -5.42
N THR A 145 -6.70 -6.46 -4.86
CA THR A 145 -7.92 -5.81 -4.35
C THR A 145 -8.72 -5.22 -5.50
N GLU A 146 -10.03 -5.08 -5.32
CA GLU A 146 -10.91 -4.37 -6.25
C GLU A 146 -11.11 -2.92 -5.79
N ILE A 147 -11.31 -2.03 -6.76
CA ILE A 147 -11.59 -0.61 -6.52
C ILE A 147 -12.99 -0.44 -5.93
N GLN A 148 -13.12 0.34 -4.85
CA GLN A 148 -14.39 0.63 -4.19
C GLN A 148 -14.76 2.12 -4.32
N GLN A 149 -15.89 2.39 -4.96
CA GLN A 149 -16.35 3.76 -5.21
C GLN A 149 -17.87 3.88 -5.06
N HIS A 150 -18.34 5.01 -4.52
CA HIS A 150 -19.78 5.35 -4.45
C HIS A 150 -20.34 5.71 -5.84
N SER A 151 -19.50 6.37 -6.64
CA SER A 151 -19.69 6.67 -8.06
C SER A 151 -18.33 6.87 -8.71
N PHE A 152 -18.25 6.96 -10.05
CA PHE A 152 -16.97 7.09 -10.74
C PHE A 152 -16.10 8.21 -10.15
N ASN A 153 -14.86 7.87 -9.77
CA ASN A 153 -13.88 8.79 -9.16
C ASN A 153 -14.38 9.45 -7.85
N CYS A 154 -15.24 8.75 -7.11
CA CYS A 154 -15.70 9.11 -5.77
C CYS A 154 -15.50 7.90 -4.84
N PRO A 155 -14.28 7.68 -4.35
CA PRO A 155 -13.94 6.48 -3.59
C PRO A 155 -14.56 6.43 -2.21
N TYR A 156 -14.69 5.20 -1.74
CA TYR A 156 -14.87 4.95 -0.30
C TYR A 156 -13.65 5.52 0.42
N GLN A 157 -13.87 6.23 1.52
CA GLN A 157 -12.77 6.93 2.19
C GLN A 157 -13.06 7.17 3.67
N LEU A 158 -12.01 7.17 4.49
CA LEU A 158 -12.12 7.73 5.83
C LEU A 158 -12.33 9.25 5.74
N PRO A 159 -12.98 9.89 6.72
CA PRO A 159 -13.75 9.29 7.82
C PRO A 159 -15.19 8.90 7.45
N GLU A 160 -15.64 9.17 6.22
CA GLU A 160 -17.03 8.97 5.77
C GLU A 160 -17.44 7.49 5.84
N ASP A 161 -16.58 6.61 5.34
CA ASP A 161 -16.76 5.16 5.37
C ASP A 161 -15.91 4.55 6.49
N PRO A 162 -16.46 3.65 7.33
CA PRO A 162 -15.68 3.02 8.38
C PRO A 162 -14.67 2.01 7.81
N PRO A 163 -13.54 1.74 8.50
CA PRO A 163 -12.57 0.72 8.06
C PRO A 163 -13.17 -0.66 7.75
N SER A 164 -14.26 -1.04 8.43
CA SER A 164 -14.96 -2.31 8.22
C SER A 164 -15.73 -2.41 6.90
N ALA A 165 -15.97 -1.29 6.21
CA ALA A 165 -16.57 -1.28 4.88
C ALA A 165 -15.57 -1.68 3.78
N GLY A 166 -14.27 -1.65 4.09
CA GLY A 166 -13.22 -2.05 3.18
C GLY A 166 -13.26 -3.54 2.86
N GLU A 167 -12.83 -3.87 1.65
CA GLU A 167 -12.51 -5.23 1.25
C GLU A 167 -11.44 -5.80 2.20
N GLN A 168 -11.68 -6.99 2.74
CA GLN A 168 -10.78 -7.66 3.66
C GLN A 168 -10.49 -9.08 3.20
N ALA A 169 -9.22 -9.47 3.28
CA ALA A 169 -8.80 -10.83 2.96
C ALA A 169 -7.71 -11.31 3.91
N LYS A 170 -7.59 -12.63 4.05
CA LYS A 170 -6.48 -13.27 4.72
C LYS A 170 -5.92 -14.34 3.81
N ILE A 171 -4.65 -14.21 3.45
CA ILE A 171 -3.99 -15.14 2.52
C ILE A 171 -2.77 -15.76 3.18
N GLU A 172 -2.48 -17.02 2.87
CA GLU A 172 -1.22 -17.67 3.22
C GLU A 172 -0.09 -17.08 2.36
N VAL A 173 0.99 -16.63 3.00
CA VAL A 173 2.16 -16.07 2.33
C VAL A 173 3.34 -17.04 2.39
N ARG A 174 4.27 -16.90 1.44
CA ARG A 174 5.48 -17.70 1.33
C ARG A 174 6.67 -16.79 1.08
N ALA A 175 7.85 -17.22 1.52
CA ALA A 175 9.09 -16.55 1.15
C ALA A 175 9.20 -16.45 -0.38
N GLY A 176 9.57 -15.26 -0.87
CA GLY A 176 9.62 -14.92 -2.28
C GLY A 176 8.34 -14.30 -2.85
N ASP A 177 7.21 -14.32 -2.13
CA ASP A 177 6.02 -13.57 -2.54
C ASP A 177 6.35 -12.07 -2.60
N VAL A 178 5.78 -11.38 -3.60
CA VAL A 178 5.98 -9.95 -3.82
C VAL A 178 4.66 -9.23 -3.67
N PHE A 179 4.69 -8.15 -2.89
CA PHE A 179 3.56 -7.27 -2.63
C PHE A 179 3.85 -5.91 -3.26
N LEU A 180 2.88 -5.38 -3.99
CA LEU A 180 2.74 -3.98 -4.34
C LEU A 180 1.58 -3.41 -3.52
N CYS A 181 1.82 -2.34 -2.78
CA CYS A 181 0.78 -1.50 -2.19
C CYS A 181 0.91 -0.10 -2.79
N THR A 182 -0.18 0.47 -3.30
CA THR A 182 -0.09 1.65 -4.15
C THR A 182 -1.32 2.56 -4.04
N SER A 183 -1.14 3.85 -4.34
CA SER A 183 -2.24 4.81 -4.54
C SER A 183 -2.84 4.67 -5.94
N ASP A 184 -4.00 5.32 -6.14
CA ASP A 184 -4.70 5.38 -7.42
C ASP A 184 -3.84 6.03 -8.51
N GLY A 185 -2.94 6.96 -8.18
CA GLY A 185 -2.02 7.60 -9.13
C GLY A 185 -1.16 6.60 -9.92
N VAL A 186 -0.95 5.38 -9.41
CA VAL A 186 -0.40 4.27 -10.19
C VAL A 186 -1.49 3.51 -10.94
N LEU A 187 -2.56 3.07 -10.26
CA LEU A 187 -3.60 2.19 -10.81
C LEU A 187 -4.37 2.85 -11.97
N ASP A 188 -4.49 4.18 -11.95
CA ASP A 188 -5.12 4.98 -12.97
C ASP A 188 -4.25 5.17 -14.21
N ASN A 189 -2.94 4.92 -14.09
CA ASN A 189 -1.95 5.22 -15.13
C ASN A 189 -1.13 4.01 -15.60
N VAL A 190 -1.20 2.86 -14.93
CA VAL A 190 -0.44 1.65 -15.30
C VAL A 190 -1.37 0.44 -15.30
N GLU A 191 -1.38 -0.30 -16.41
CA GLU A 191 -2.16 -1.53 -16.55
C GLU A 191 -1.69 -2.64 -15.61
N LEU A 192 -2.61 -3.49 -15.16
CA LEU A 192 -2.29 -4.62 -14.29
C LEU A 192 -1.19 -5.51 -14.90
N ASP A 193 -1.29 -5.86 -16.19
CA ASP A 193 -0.29 -6.70 -16.86
C ASP A 193 1.11 -6.06 -16.82
N ARG A 194 1.18 -4.74 -16.95
CA ARG A 194 2.45 -3.99 -16.84
C ARG A 194 2.97 -3.98 -15.41
N LEU A 195 2.09 -3.88 -14.41
CA LEU A 195 2.49 -4.03 -13.01
C LEU A 195 3.04 -5.43 -12.74
N LEU A 196 2.42 -6.48 -13.30
CA LEU A 196 2.91 -7.85 -13.17
C LEU A 196 4.30 -8.04 -13.81
N ASP A 197 4.55 -7.45 -14.98
CA ASP A 197 5.87 -7.43 -15.62
C ASP A 197 6.92 -6.81 -14.69
N HIS A 198 6.62 -5.64 -14.08
CA HIS A 198 7.53 -4.97 -13.14
C HIS A 198 7.80 -5.83 -11.90
N LEU A 199 6.77 -6.42 -11.30
CA LEU A 199 6.90 -7.21 -10.08
C LEU A 199 7.66 -8.52 -10.31
N ALA A 200 7.63 -9.07 -11.53
CA ALA A 200 8.43 -10.23 -11.91
C ALA A 200 9.95 -9.96 -11.88
N GLU A 201 10.36 -8.70 -12.00
CA GLU A 201 11.78 -8.28 -12.00
C GLU A 201 12.37 -8.11 -10.59
N VAL A 202 11.55 -8.20 -9.53
CA VAL A 202 12.02 -8.02 -8.13
C VAL A 202 13.21 -8.93 -7.77
N PRO A 203 13.25 -10.23 -8.12
CA PRO A 203 14.41 -11.07 -7.82
C PRO A 203 15.71 -10.60 -8.49
N ALA A 204 15.64 -9.92 -9.63
CA ALA A 204 16.80 -9.46 -10.39
C ALA A 204 17.22 -8.02 -10.04
N LEU A 205 16.25 -7.13 -9.85
CA LEU A 205 16.48 -5.69 -9.68
C LEU A 205 16.36 -5.22 -8.23
N GLY A 206 15.66 -5.97 -7.39
CA GLY A 206 15.32 -5.61 -6.01
C GLY A 206 14.12 -4.67 -5.93
N CYS A 207 13.46 -4.66 -4.76
CA CYS A 207 12.21 -3.92 -4.53
C CYS A 207 12.32 -2.42 -4.82
N HIS A 208 13.45 -1.79 -4.47
CA HIS A 208 13.62 -0.34 -4.64
C HIS A 208 13.59 0.10 -6.10
N LYS A 209 14.38 -0.55 -6.97
CA LYS A 209 14.40 -0.23 -8.40
C LYS A 209 13.06 -0.52 -9.08
N VAL A 210 12.37 -1.59 -8.67
CA VAL A 210 11.03 -1.90 -9.18
C VAL A 210 10.00 -0.86 -8.76
N ALA A 211 10.02 -0.42 -7.49
CA ALA A 211 9.14 0.65 -7.02
C ALA A 211 9.37 1.96 -7.81
N GLU A 212 10.63 2.35 -8.05
CA GLU A 212 10.96 3.51 -8.88
C GLU A 212 10.50 3.35 -10.33
N ALA A 213 10.69 2.17 -10.93
CA ALA A 213 10.25 1.90 -12.30
C ALA A 213 8.73 2.05 -12.45
N ILE A 214 7.95 1.50 -11.51
CA ILE A 214 6.49 1.64 -11.46
C ILE A 214 6.10 3.11 -11.30
N GLY A 215 6.67 3.82 -10.31
CA GLY A 215 6.34 5.22 -10.05
C GLY A 215 6.68 6.13 -11.24
N HIS A 216 7.83 5.93 -11.88
CA HIS A 216 8.21 6.70 -13.06
C HIS A 216 7.38 6.36 -14.30
N GLU A 217 6.95 5.11 -14.49
CA GLU A 217 6.01 4.76 -15.56
C GLU A 217 4.64 5.42 -15.34
N ALA A 218 4.10 5.31 -14.13
CA ALA A 218 2.86 6.00 -13.75
C ALA A 218 2.96 7.52 -13.99
N SER A 219 4.07 8.15 -13.60
CA SER A 219 4.27 9.59 -13.76
C SER A 219 4.34 10.01 -15.23
N ARG A 220 5.05 9.24 -16.07
CA ARG A 220 5.10 9.51 -17.52
C ARG A 220 3.72 9.34 -18.16
N ASN A 221 3.02 8.26 -17.83
CA ASN A 221 1.69 7.97 -18.37
C ASN A 221 0.66 9.02 -17.93
N GLY A 222 0.69 9.44 -16.66
CA GLY A 222 -0.18 10.50 -16.11
C GLY A 222 0.00 11.87 -16.78
N GLN A 223 1.18 12.14 -17.36
CA GLN A 223 1.44 13.38 -18.11
C GLN A 223 1.05 13.28 -19.60
N ASP A 224 0.88 12.07 -20.14
CA ASP A 224 0.56 11.88 -21.55
C ASP A 224 -0.95 12.07 -21.79
N ARG A 225 -1.28 13.20 -22.43
CA ARG A 225 -2.65 13.58 -22.79
C ARG A 225 -3.29 12.72 -23.88
N ARG A 226 -2.51 11.85 -24.54
CA ARG A 226 -2.96 10.96 -25.61
C ARG A 226 -3.03 9.51 -25.17
N TYR A 227 -2.49 9.18 -24.01
CA TYR A 227 -2.53 7.83 -23.47
C TYR A 227 -3.96 7.44 -23.11
N PHE A 228 -4.41 6.29 -23.58
CA PHE A 228 -5.69 5.74 -23.16
C PHE A 228 -5.50 4.94 -21.87
N SER A 229 -5.42 5.69 -20.77
CA SER A 229 -5.11 5.18 -19.45
C SER A 229 -6.18 4.25 -18.87
N PRO A 230 -5.83 3.44 -17.86
CA PRO A 230 -6.83 2.74 -17.04
C PRO A 230 -7.97 3.66 -16.58
N PHE A 231 -7.64 4.87 -16.11
CA PHE A 231 -8.64 5.86 -15.72
C PHE A 231 -9.54 6.28 -16.88
N ALA A 232 -8.97 6.59 -18.05
CA ALA A 232 -9.74 6.98 -19.23
C ALA A 232 -10.72 5.88 -19.66
N ARG A 233 -10.32 4.61 -19.57
CA ARG A 233 -11.20 3.46 -19.84
C ARG A 233 -12.34 3.36 -18.82
N HIS A 234 -12.04 3.47 -17.53
CA HIS A 234 -13.08 3.45 -16.50
C HIS A 234 -14.05 4.63 -16.64
N ALA A 235 -13.54 5.82 -17.01
CA ALA A 235 -14.37 6.99 -17.31
C ALA A 235 -15.35 6.71 -18.45
N GLU A 236 -14.86 6.14 -19.56
CA GLU A 236 -15.70 5.78 -20.71
C GLU A 236 -16.78 4.75 -20.33
N GLN A 237 -16.41 3.72 -19.57
CA GLN A 237 -17.34 2.69 -19.07
C GLN A 237 -18.42 3.27 -18.15
N ALA A 238 -18.07 4.30 -17.37
CA ALA A 238 -19.00 5.04 -16.52
C ALA A 238 -19.81 6.11 -17.28
N GLY A 239 -19.62 6.25 -18.60
CA GLY A 239 -20.35 7.20 -19.45
C GLY A 239 -19.76 8.61 -19.51
N TYR A 240 -18.55 8.81 -18.99
CA TYR A 240 -17.82 10.08 -19.05
C TYR A 240 -16.88 10.12 -20.26
N ARG A 241 -16.66 11.32 -20.81
CA ARG A 241 -15.67 11.54 -21.87
C ARG A 241 -14.37 12.01 -21.25
N TYR A 242 -13.34 11.16 -21.28
CA TYR A 242 -11.99 11.48 -20.80
C TYR A 242 -10.94 10.84 -21.71
N THR A 243 -9.81 11.53 -21.92
CA THR A 243 -8.67 11.03 -22.70
C THR A 243 -7.36 11.51 -22.07
N GLY A 244 -6.33 10.67 -22.06
CA GLY A 244 -5.04 10.95 -21.44
C GLY A 244 -4.83 10.15 -20.15
N GLY A 245 -3.64 10.26 -19.58
CA GLY A 245 -3.38 9.87 -18.19
C GLY A 245 -4.00 10.85 -17.19
N LYS A 246 -4.13 10.40 -15.94
CA LYS A 246 -4.59 11.19 -14.80
C LYS A 246 -3.38 11.63 -14.00
N LEU A 247 -3.04 12.92 -14.05
CA LEU A 247 -1.93 13.45 -13.24
C LEU A 247 -2.33 13.47 -11.77
N ASP A 248 -1.59 12.77 -10.91
CA ASP A 248 -1.88 12.66 -9.47
C ASP A 248 -0.61 12.56 -8.60
N ASP A 249 -0.78 12.51 -7.28
CA ASP A 249 0.25 11.98 -6.39
C ASP A 249 0.43 10.48 -6.65
N ILE A 250 1.67 10.00 -6.64
CA ILE A 250 2.01 8.63 -6.99
C ILE A 250 2.80 8.03 -5.83
N THR A 251 2.29 6.96 -5.24
CA THR A 251 3.00 6.18 -4.22
C THR A 251 2.98 4.70 -4.57
N ALA A 252 4.16 4.09 -4.72
CA ALA A 252 4.32 2.67 -4.94
C ALA A 252 5.25 2.07 -3.88
N LEU A 253 4.75 1.13 -3.09
CA LEU A 253 5.53 0.35 -2.14
C LEU A 253 5.65 -1.08 -2.64
N VAL A 254 6.87 -1.57 -2.79
CA VAL A 254 7.17 -2.95 -3.19
C VAL A 254 7.87 -3.67 -2.04
N ALA A 255 7.37 -4.82 -1.67
CA ALA A 255 7.96 -5.67 -0.63
C ALA A 255 8.07 -7.12 -1.09
N GLN A 256 9.20 -7.77 -0.79
CA GLN A 256 9.34 -9.21 -0.92
C GLN A 256 9.30 -9.86 0.46
N VAL A 257 8.52 -10.93 0.57
CA VAL A 257 8.40 -11.72 1.78
C VAL A 257 9.66 -12.57 1.97
N THR A 258 10.26 -12.50 3.16
CA THR A 258 11.44 -13.28 3.53
C THR A 258 11.21 -14.00 4.85
N ALA A 259 12.11 -14.93 5.21
CA ALA A 259 12.19 -15.38 6.59
C ALA A 259 12.60 -14.21 7.52
N ASP A 260 12.06 -14.19 8.74
CA ASP A 260 12.33 -13.17 9.75
C ASP A 260 13.79 -13.17 10.24
N THR A 261 14.52 -14.26 9.97
CA THR A 261 15.94 -14.42 10.31
C THR A 261 16.90 -13.81 9.28
N GLU A 262 16.45 -13.47 8.07
CA GLU A 262 17.31 -12.94 7.01
C GLU A 262 17.59 -11.45 7.24
N GLU A 263 18.85 -11.04 7.41
CA GLU A 263 19.23 -9.61 7.51
C GLU A 263 18.68 -8.83 6.29
N GLY A 264 17.73 -7.94 6.53
CA GLY A 264 17.13 -7.13 5.48
C GLY A 264 18.10 -6.08 4.98
N ALA A 265 18.23 -5.93 3.66
CA ALA A 265 19.01 -4.87 3.04
C ALA A 265 18.37 -3.48 3.31
N ALA A 266 19.22 -2.52 3.71
CA ALA A 266 19.08 -1.06 3.80
C ALA A 266 17.71 -0.45 4.20
N ASN A 267 17.73 0.37 5.27
CA ASN A 267 16.60 1.09 5.84
C ASN A 267 15.74 1.86 4.80
N CYS A 268 14.67 1.24 4.31
CA CYS A 268 13.59 1.95 3.62
C CYS A 268 12.84 2.82 4.67
N PRO A 269 12.65 4.13 4.44
CA PRO A 269 11.97 5.00 5.39
C PRO A 269 10.56 4.49 5.71
N SER A 270 10.20 4.42 7.00
CA SER A 270 8.92 3.86 7.43
C SER A 270 7.71 4.74 7.11
N LEU A 271 7.94 6.04 6.86
CA LEU A 271 6.91 7.03 6.58
C LEU A 271 7.34 7.91 5.40
N ILE A 272 6.35 8.40 4.64
CA ILE A 272 6.58 9.28 3.47
C ILE A 272 7.30 10.57 3.84
N THR A 273 7.06 11.12 5.03
CA THR A 273 7.69 12.36 5.49
C THR A 273 9.19 12.22 5.61
N THR A 274 9.68 11.05 6.05
CA THR A 274 11.11 10.75 6.09
C THR A 274 11.68 10.55 4.68
N LEU A 275 10.96 9.88 3.79
CA LEU A 275 11.40 9.68 2.40
C LEU A 275 11.55 11.00 1.64
N LEU A 276 10.58 11.90 1.80
CA LEU A 276 10.53 13.20 1.12
C LEU A 276 11.22 14.33 1.89
N ASN A 277 11.86 14.04 3.02
CA ASN A 277 12.50 15.03 3.90
C ASN A 277 11.57 16.19 4.30
N LEU A 278 10.32 15.86 4.65
CA LEU A 278 9.31 16.82 5.11
C LEU A 278 9.41 17.01 6.62
N ASN A 279 9.12 18.24 7.08
CA ASN A 279 8.93 18.48 8.51
C ASN A 279 7.63 17.78 8.97
N ALA A 280 7.74 16.95 9.99
CA ALA A 280 6.63 16.19 10.59
C ALA A 280 5.74 17.09 11.47
#